data_AF-A0A7V6U9Y3-F1
#
_entry.id   AF-A0A7V6U9Y3-F1
#
_cell.length_a   1.000
_cell.length_b   1.000
_cell.length_c   1.000
_cell.angle_alpha   90.00
_cell.angle_beta   90.00
_cell.angle_gamma   90.00
#
_symmetry.space_group_name_H-M   'P 1'
#
loop_
_entity.id
_entity.type
_entity.pdbx_description
1 polymer ?
#
loop_
_entity_poly.entity_id
_entity_poly.type
_entity_poly.pdbx_seq_one_letter_code
_entity_poly.pdbx_strand_id
1 'polypeptide(L)'
;MNENIFHKEIKRFFPVNTEILLISTDGKILLSSNKSQVYNNLSSLGIDINSKLNRNDYDQGNFIQKINGVMTLVSYKKSSYSNYIYVAFSPLDNITSNFSILYKLFAVITLLTFVLGIILSFYSVKIYLAPLFFLKNLCSNILNKYSPGNKPNNEFDIINYTVDVLENRLNEREVYIKEISPIIFEHILTSLIKVPSSAASIKNKLRIAGIKFDKSAFIIIIFKVKYENPILASNLPKRPEYINREIIELVNKFFNKENVEYISARTDDHLLLLFNIEPDYNLLKTVYRILEHLSKFTGINTYLGISDLCYSIDNINIIYQHAREAIKYNFIFPDSKIFLYDTIKNFKNEHTAKTQKLENYINQILSTLQSQNWNKLNSLADKLGSLIRSGNFYYEDVIKSLKNLIESVYNYMLENNILPNEIIESPEKFMQSINNIDEFCDLLKHLISYIPNIIQKRRNNKNYELIEQVKEYIIMNISSDNISLDNVSRKFEVSSAHLSRTFKEITNMNFIEFVTHQKLEYAMNKLINTNLTVDAISKLIGYSNTQYFISKFKEKYGKTPNRFRLIMKELTTQDSIGS
;
A
#
# COMPACT_ATOMS: atom_id res chain seq x y z
N MET A 1 -6.01 119.03 -70.66
CA MET A 1 -5.50 117.90 -69.83
C MET A 1 -6.06 116.62 -70.43
N ASN A 2 -5.23 115.62 -70.77
CA ASN A 2 -5.61 114.50 -71.65
C ASN A 2 -6.46 113.44 -70.90
N GLU A 3 -7.78 113.44 -71.07
CA GLU A 3 -8.75 112.58 -70.33
C GLU A 3 -8.41 111.07 -70.41
N ASN A 4 -7.81 110.61 -71.52
CA ASN A 4 -7.48 109.20 -71.71
C ASN A 4 -6.36 108.68 -70.77
N ILE A 5 -5.46 109.55 -70.28
CA ILE A 5 -4.38 109.14 -69.37
C ILE A 5 -4.93 108.87 -67.97
N PHE A 6 -5.84 109.73 -67.51
CA PHE A 6 -6.47 109.61 -66.18
C PHE A 6 -7.37 108.37 -66.07
N HIS A 7 -8.10 108.02 -67.14
CA HIS A 7 -8.91 106.81 -67.20
C HIS A 7 -8.08 105.52 -67.04
N LYS A 8 -6.85 105.50 -67.59
CA LYS A 8 -6.00 104.30 -67.55
C LYS A 8 -5.40 104.07 -66.16
N GLU A 9 -5.10 105.15 -65.43
CA GLU A 9 -4.59 105.11 -64.05
C GLU A 9 -5.65 104.62 -63.05
N ILE A 10 -6.89 105.11 -63.12
CA ILE A 10 -7.96 104.69 -62.19
C ILE A 10 -8.30 103.19 -62.33
N LYS A 11 -8.32 102.66 -63.56
CA LYS A 11 -8.62 101.24 -63.81
C LYS A 11 -7.58 100.27 -63.22
N ARG A 12 -6.39 100.78 -62.85
CA ARG A 12 -5.28 99.99 -62.32
C ARG A 12 -5.28 99.91 -60.78
N PHE A 13 -5.87 100.89 -60.10
CA PHE A 13 -5.86 100.99 -58.64
C PHE A 13 -7.06 100.35 -57.93
N PHE A 14 -8.13 100.02 -58.65
CA PHE A 14 -9.35 99.48 -58.05
C PHE A 14 -9.73 98.10 -58.61
N PRO A 15 -10.27 97.20 -57.77
CA PRO A 15 -10.56 95.81 -58.15
C PRO A 15 -11.56 95.72 -59.31
N VAL A 16 -11.43 94.64 -60.07
CA VAL A 16 -12.23 94.33 -61.25
C VAL A 16 -13.73 94.41 -60.90
N ASN A 17 -14.46 95.27 -61.63
CA ASN A 17 -15.91 95.54 -61.53
C ASN A 17 -16.39 96.59 -60.50
N THR A 18 -15.52 97.47 -59.99
CA THR A 18 -15.99 98.73 -59.38
C THR A 18 -16.13 99.84 -60.42
N GLU A 19 -17.35 100.33 -60.65
CA GLU A 19 -17.57 101.54 -61.44
C GLU A 19 -17.33 102.77 -60.57
N ILE A 20 -16.54 103.73 -61.07
CA ILE A 20 -16.24 104.98 -60.38
C ILE A 20 -16.76 106.15 -61.21
N LEU A 21 -17.60 106.98 -60.58
CA LEU A 21 -18.17 108.19 -61.15
C LEU A 21 -17.60 109.43 -60.45
N LEU A 22 -17.31 110.47 -61.23
CA LEU A 22 -16.86 111.80 -60.80
C LEU A 22 -17.98 112.79 -61.12
N ILE A 23 -18.52 113.43 -60.08
CA ILE A 23 -19.77 114.20 -60.15
C ILE A 23 -19.52 115.66 -59.73
N SER A 24 -20.12 116.62 -60.46
CA SER A 24 -20.19 118.05 -60.08
C SER A 24 -21.16 118.28 -58.91
N THR A 25 -21.03 119.41 -58.19
CA THR A 25 -21.97 119.85 -57.13
C THR A 25 -23.43 119.93 -57.57
N ASP A 26 -23.67 119.99 -58.88
CA ASP A 26 -24.98 120.19 -59.50
C ASP A 26 -25.58 118.87 -60.00
N GLY A 27 -24.98 117.72 -59.66
CA GLY A 27 -25.47 116.38 -59.99
C GLY A 27 -25.14 115.88 -61.39
N LYS A 28 -24.33 116.62 -62.17
CA LYS A 28 -23.86 116.19 -63.50
C LYS A 28 -22.65 115.27 -63.40
N ILE A 29 -22.71 114.13 -64.09
CA ILE A 29 -21.58 113.21 -64.24
C ILE A 29 -20.56 113.86 -65.19
N LEU A 30 -19.42 114.27 -64.65
CA LEU A 30 -18.34 114.87 -65.43
C LEU A 30 -17.44 113.79 -66.03
N LEU A 31 -17.19 112.71 -65.29
CA LEU A 31 -16.35 111.59 -65.75
C LEU A 31 -16.93 110.27 -65.22
N SER A 32 -17.09 109.29 -66.10
CA SER A 32 -17.53 107.93 -65.76
C SER A 32 -16.56 106.91 -66.34
N SER A 33 -16.36 105.78 -65.66
CA SER A 33 -15.68 104.60 -66.20
C SER A 33 -16.38 103.99 -67.44
N ASN A 34 -17.58 104.46 -67.80
CA ASN A 34 -18.32 104.07 -68.99
C ASN A 34 -18.67 105.31 -69.86
N LYS A 35 -18.11 105.40 -71.08
CA LYS A 35 -18.19 106.58 -71.97
C LYS A 35 -19.63 106.97 -72.39
N SER A 36 -20.60 106.06 -72.25
CA SER A 36 -22.01 106.29 -72.61
C SER A 36 -22.83 107.05 -71.56
N GLN A 37 -22.26 107.35 -70.39
CA GLN A 37 -22.95 108.01 -69.28
C GLN A 37 -22.43 109.41 -68.95
N VAL A 38 -21.43 109.89 -69.69
CA VAL A 38 -20.86 111.23 -69.51
C VAL A 38 -21.87 112.28 -70.00
N TYR A 39 -22.11 113.33 -69.20
CA TYR A 39 -23.16 114.37 -69.37
C TYR A 39 -24.61 114.00 -69.03
N ASN A 40 -24.90 112.76 -68.60
CA ASN A 40 -26.20 112.42 -68.03
C ASN A 40 -26.30 112.87 -66.56
N ASN A 41 -27.51 113.28 -66.15
CA ASN A 41 -27.80 113.71 -64.78
C ASN A 41 -28.07 112.49 -63.90
N LEU A 42 -27.47 112.39 -62.71
CA LEU A 42 -27.56 111.19 -61.85
C LEU A 42 -28.98 110.78 -61.47
N SER A 43 -29.91 111.72 -61.49
CA SER A 43 -31.34 111.49 -61.25
C SER A 43 -31.98 110.54 -62.30
N SER A 44 -31.43 110.42 -63.51
CA SER A 44 -31.91 109.46 -64.51
C SER A 44 -31.47 108.02 -64.28
N LEU A 45 -30.52 107.78 -63.36
CA LEU A 45 -30.07 106.44 -62.93
C LEU A 45 -30.79 105.96 -61.66
N GLY A 46 -31.77 106.73 -61.15
CA GLY A 46 -32.52 106.41 -59.92
C GLY A 46 -31.70 106.60 -58.64
N ILE A 47 -30.62 107.39 -58.71
CA ILE A 47 -29.68 107.59 -57.60
C ILE A 47 -29.73 109.06 -57.17
N ASP A 48 -30.43 109.29 -56.07
CA ASP A 48 -30.60 110.63 -55.50
C ASP A 48 -29.51 110.90 -54.44
N ILE A 49 -28.30 111.23 -54.91
CA ILE A 49 -27.16 111.49 -54.02
C ILE A 49 -27.31 112.85 -53.32
N ASN A 50 -27.95 113.83 -53.96
CA ASN A 50 -28.12 115.18 -53.42
C ASN A 50 -29.03 115.23 -52.17
N SER A 51 -30.07 114.39 -52.11
CA SER A 51 -30.96 114.32 -50.94
C SER A 51 -30.33 113.62 -49.72
N LYS A 52 -29.25 112.86 -49.91
CA LYS A 52 -28.51 112.17 -48.82
C LYS A 52 -27.17 112.84 -48.46
N LEU A 53 -26.53 113.57 -49.37
CA LEU A 53 -25.34 114.40 -49.09
C LEU A 53 -25.67 115.61 -48.21
N ASN A 54 -26.84 116.24 -48.39
CA ASN A 54 -27.25 117.39 -47.57
C ASN A 54 -27.68 117.03 -46.14
N ARG A 55 -27.70 115.74 -45.77
CA ARG A 55 -28.08 115.28 -44.42
C ARG A 55 -26.90 114.85 -43.55
N ASN A 56 -25.70 114.69 -44.11
CA ASN A 56 -24.54 114.18 -43.39
C ASN A 56 -23.32 115.05 -43.70
N ASP A 57 -22.83 115.82 -42.71
CA ASP A 57 -21.64 116.69 -42.76
C ASP A 57 -20.29 115.93 -42.90
N TYR A 58 -20.27 114.76 -43.54
CA TYR A 58 -19.08 113.91 -43.64
C TYR A 58 -18.54 113.85 -45.08
N ASP A 59 -17.23 114.08 -45.22
CA ASP A 59 -16.52 114.05 -46.51
C ASP A 59 -16.40 112.65 -47.14
N GLN A 60 -16.81 111.57 -46.44
CA GLN A 60 -16.86 110.21 -46.99
C GLN A 60 -17.94 109.35 -46.31
N GLY A 61 -18.54 108.39 -47.03
CA GLY A 61 -19.54 107.47 -46.47
C GLY A 61 -19.94 106.34 -47.42
N ASN A 62 -20.54 105.28 -46.88
CA ASN A 62 -21.00 104.12 -47.65
C ASN A 62 -22.47 103.81 -47.34
N PHE A 63 -23.24 103.40 -48.34
CA PHE A 63 -24.60 102.90 -48.17
C PHE A 63 -24.88 101.78 -49.16
N ILE A 64 -25.79 100.87 -48.80
CA ILE A 64 -26.24 99.80 -49.69
C ILE A 64 -27.52 100.28 -50.37
N GLN A 65 -27.54 100.27 -51.70
CA GLN A 65 -28.73 100.59 -52.48
C GLN A 65 -28.91 99.58 -53.60
N LYS A 66 -30.17 99.26 -53.89
CA LYS A 66 -30.52 98.38 -55.00
C LYS A 66 -30.46 99.18 -56.30
N ILE A 67 -29.47 98.89 -57.15
CA ILE A 67 -29.30 99.52 -58.47
C ILE A 67 -29.52 98.43 -59.51
N ASN A 68 -30.48 98.62 -60.42
CA ASN A 68 -30.85 97.65 -61.47
C ASN A 68 -31.13 96.22 -60.95
N GLY A 69 -31.74 96.11 -59.76
CA GLY A 69 -32.14 94.82 -59.18
C GLY A 69 -31.07 94.15 -58.30
N VAL A 70 -29.82 94.62 -58.33
CA VAL A 70 -28.69 94.06 -57.55
C VAL A 70 -28.45 94.92 -56.31
N MET A 71 -28.19 94.28 -55.16
CA MET A 71 -27.79 95.00 -53.95
C MET A 71 -26.34 95.46 -54.10
N THR A 72 -26.15 96.76 -54.22
CA THR A 72 -24.84 97.35 -54.55
C THR A 72 -24.41 98.23 -53.38
N LEU A 73 -23.18 98.05 -52.91
CA LEU A 73 -22.54 98.94 -51.96
C LEU A 73 -22.04 100.17 -52.72
N VAL A 74 -22.61 101.32 -52.41
CA VAL A 74 -22.23 102.62 -52.95
C VAL A 74 -21.37 103.33 -51.92
N SER A 75 -20.15 103.68 -52.29
CA SER A 75 -19.19 104.39 -51.43
C SER A 75 -18.88 105.75 -52.05
N TYR A 76 -18.95 106.84 -51.29
CA TYR A 76 -18.65 108.18 -51.79
C TYR A 76 -17.59 108.89 -50.96
N LYS A 77 -16.80 109.75 -51.61
CA LYS A 77 -15.79 110.60 -50.99
C LYS A 77 -15.65 111.93 -51.72
N LYS A 78 -15.74 113.04 -50.98
CA LYS A 78 -15.54 114.41 -51.49
C LYS A 78 -14.05 114.72 -51.63
N SER A 79 -13.66 115.34 -52.74
CA SER A 79 -12.27 115.77 -52.97
C SER A 79 -11.94 117.01 -52.13
N SER A 80 -10.79 117.02 -51.46
CA SER A 80 -10.34 118.14 -50.63
C SER A 80 -9.63 119.27 -51.40
N TYR A 81 -9.36 119.08 -52.69
CA TYR A 81 -8.69 120.07 -53.56
C TYR A 81 -9.55 120.58 -54.72
N SER A 82 -10.73 119.98 -54.94
CA SER A 82 -11.64 120.33 -56.04
C SER A 82 -13.09 120.09 -55.60
N ASN A 83 -14.05 120.84 -56.15
CA ASN A 83 -15.49 120.69 -55.82
C ASN A 83 -16.13 119.41 -56.43
N TYR A 84 -15.38 118.31 -56.53
CA TYR A 84 -15.84 117.06 -57.13
C TYR A 84 -16.02 115.95 -56.09
N ILE A 85 -17.00 115.07 -56.34
CA ILE A 85 -17.30 113.90 -55.49
C ILE A 85 -17.00 112.62 -56.27
N TYR A 86 -16.22 111.73 -55.65
CA TYR A 86 -15.95 110.38 -56.14
C TYR A 86 -16.99 109.42 -55.59
N VAL A 87 -17.63 108.62 -56.46
CA VAL A 87 -18.59 107.58 -56.06
C VAL A 87 -18.18 106.25 -56.68
N ALA A 88 -18.04 105.21 -55.88
CA ALA A 88 -17.70 103.85 -56.28
C ALA A 88 -18.86 102.89 -56.01
N PHE A 89 -19.14 101.99 -56.95
CA PHE A 89 -20.20 100.97 -56.86
C PHE A 89 -19.62 99.56 -56.82
N SER A 90 -20.00 98.74 -55.83
CA SER A 90 -19.56 97.34 -55.72
C SER A 90 -20.74 96.38 -55.46
N PRO A 91 -21.06 95.44 -56.36
CA PRO A 91 -22.14 94.46 -56.17
C PRO A 91 -21.86 93.42 -55.07
N LEU A 92 -22.84 93.16 -54.18
CA LEU A 92 -22.68 92.20 -53.06
C LEU A 92 -22.68 90.72 -53.48
N ASP A 93 -23.32 90.36 -54.61
CA ASP A 93 -23.42 88.96 -55.06
C ASP A 93 -22.06 88.30 -55.35
N ASN A 94 -21.07 89.12 -55.71
CA ASN A 94 -19.69 88.67 -55.91
C ASN A 94 -19.00 88.23 -54.60
N ILE A 95 -19.50 88.67 -53.44
CA ILE A 95 -18.97 88.28 -52.13
C ILE A 95 -19.60 86.96 -51.68
N THR A 96 -20.89 86.75 -51.93
CA THR A 96 -21.64 85.59 -51.42
C THR A 96 -21.48 84.32 -52.23
N SER A 97 -21.19 84.42 -53.54
CA SER A 97 -21.04 83.26 -54.43
C SER A 97 -19.87 82.34 -54.04
N ASN A 98 -18.80 82.89 -53.47
CA ASN A 98 -17.63 82.14 -52.99
C ASN A 98 -17.95 81.20 -51.81
N PHE A 99 -18.97 81.45 -51.00
CA PHE A 99 -19.30 80.59 -49.85
C PHE A 99 -19.94 79.26 -50.25
N SER A 100 -20.60 79.18 -51.41
CA SER A 100 -21.30 77.97 -51.87
C SER A 100 -20.37 76.75 -52.05
N ILE A 101 -19.12 77.00 -52.42
CA ILE A 101 -18.09 75.96 -52.62
C ILE A 101 -17.67 75.37 -51.26
N LEU A 102 -17.52 76.21 -50.24
CA LEU A 102 -17.11 75.78 -48.89
C LEU A 102 -18.16 74.86 -48.25
N TYR A 103 -19.46 75.20 -48.37
CA TYR A 103 -20.52 74.36 -47.82
C TYR A 103 -20.58 72.96 -48.47
N LYS A 104 -20.33 72.86 -49.78
CA LYS A 104 -20.26 71.56 -50.47
C LYS A 104 -19.09 70.72 -49.98
N LEU A 105 -17.91 71.32 -49.76
CA LEU A 105 -16.75 70.62 -49.20
C LEU A 105 -17.03 70.09 -47.79
N PHE A 106 -17.65 70.90 -46.92
CA PHE A 106 -18.01 70.43 -45.57
C PHE A 106 -19.00 69.27 -45.61
N ALA A 107 -20.03 69.33 -46.46
CA ALA A 107 -20.99 68.24 -46.61
C ALA A 107 -20.30 66.92 -47.03
N VAL A 108 -19.37 66.97 -47.98
CA VAL A 108 -18.62 65.78 -48.43
C VAL A 108 -17.74 65.21 -47.32
N ILE A 109 -17.04 66.06 -46.56
CA ILE A 109 -16.19 65.61 -45.44
C ILE A 109 -17.04 64.92 -44.37
N THR A 110 -18.18 65.51 -43.99
CA THR A 110 -19.07 64.89 -42.99
C THR A 110 -19.58 63.52 -43.44
N LEU A 111 -19.99 63.38 -44.71
CA LEU A 111 -20.42 62.11 -45.29
C LEU A 111 -19.29 61.06 -45.22
N LEU A 112 -18.07 61.44 -45.62
CA LEU A 112 -16.92 60.54 -45.59
C LEU A 112 -16.60 60.06 -44.18
N THR A 113 -16.59 60.97 -43.19
CA THR A 113 -16.32 60.59 -41.79
C THR A 113 -17.39 59.64 -41.24
N PHE A 114 -18.66 59.83 -41.61
CA PHE A 114 -19.75 58.96 -41.19
C PHE A 114 -19.62 57.55 -41.78
N VAL A 115 -19.33 57.45 -43.08
CA VAL A 115 -19.09 56.16 -43.75
C VAL A 115 -17.89 55.44 -43.13
N LEU A 116 -16.81 56.17 -42.86
CA LEU A 116 -15.61 55.61 -42.25
C LEU A 116 -15.86 55.09 -40.82
N GLY A 117 -16.71 55.78 -40.05
CA GLY A 117 -17.17 55.32 -38.74
C GLY A 117 -17.95 54.00 -38.79
N ILE A 118 -18.85 53.83 -39.76
CA ILE A 118 -19.61 52.58 -39.95
C ILE A 118 -18.67 51.41 -40.29
N ILE A 119 -17.71 51.65 -41.19
CA ILE A 119 -16.72 50.64 -41.59
C ILE A 119 -15.88 50.21 -40.38
N LEU A 120 -15.38 51.16 -39.60
CA LEU A 120 -14.61 50.88 -38.39
C LEU A 120 -15.44 50.12 -37.35
N SER A 121 -16.71 50.47 -37.16
CA SER A 121 -17.61 49.75 -36.25
C SER A 121 -17.77 48.28 -36.67
N PHE A 122 -18.00 48.03 -37.96
CA PHE A 122 -18.16 46.68 -38.47
C PHE A 122 -16.88 45.83 -38.31
N TYR A 123 -15.72 46.46 -38.52
CA TYR A 123 -14.42 45.83 -38.34
C TYR A 123 -14.13 45.51 -36.87
N SER A 124 -14.44 46.46 -35.97
CA SER A 124 -14.29 46.30 -34.51
C SER A 124 -15.10 45.11 -33.98
N VAL A 125 -16.35 44.97 -34.40
CA VAL A 125 -17.22 43.84 -34.01
C VAL A 125 -16.59 42.49 -34.37
N LYS A 126 -16.01 42.37 -35.58
CA LYS A 126 -15.34 41.14 -36.00
C LYS A 126 -14.10 40.82 -35.15
N ILE A 127 -13.30 41.82 -34.81
CA ILE A 127 -12.08 41.62 -34.02
C ILE A 127 -12.42 41.23 -32.58
N TYR A 128 -13.32 41.95 -31.92
CA TYR A 128 -13.58 41.75 -30.50
C TYR A 128 -14.48 40.55 -30.19
N LEU A 129 -15.43 40.19 -31.07
CA LEU A 129 -16.32 39.04 -30.83
C LEU A 129 -15.74 37.70 -31.29
N ALA A 130 -14.78 37.68 -32.23
CA ALA A 130 -14.19 36.43 -32.72
C ALA A 130 -13.57 35.53 -31.63
N PRO A 131 -12.80 36.05 -30.65
CA PRO A 131 -12.27 35.24 -29.55
C PRO A 131 -13.35 34.57 -28.69
N LEU A 132 -14.48 35.27 -28.50
CA LEU A 132 -15.62 34.80 -27.71
C LEU A 132 -16.33 33.62 -28.40
N PHE A 133 -16.50 33.67 -29.72
CA PHE A 133 -17.03 32.55 -30.50
C PHE A 133 -16.10 31.33 -30.48
N PHE A 134 -14.78 31.53 -30.53
CA PHE A 134 -13.81 30.45 -30.41
C PHE A 134 -13.91 29.75 -29.04
N LEU A 135 -13.98 30.53 -27.96
CA LEU A 135 -14.18 29.99 -26.60
C LEU A 135 -15.51 29.24 -26.47
N LYS A 136 -16.63 29.80 -26.99
CA LYS A 136 -17.93 29.12 -27.02
C LYS A 136 -17.84 27.76 -27.71
N ASN A 137 -17.17 27.69 -28.86
CA ASN A 137 -17.02 26.44 -29.61
C ASN A 137 -16.15 25.41 -28.86
N LEU A 138 -15.04 25.84 -28.25
CA LEU A 138 -14.23 24.98 -27.40
C LEU A 138 -15.03 24.42 -26.22
N CYS A 139 -15.74 25.30 -25.48
CA CYS A 139 -16.59 24.91 -24.35
C CYS A 139 -17.73 23.97 -24.79
N SER A 140 -18.42 24.27 -25.90
CA SER A 140 -19.48 23.42 -26.45
C SER A 140 -18.97 22.04 -26.87
N ASN A 141 -17.74 21.93 -27.39
CA ASN A 141 -17.11 20.65 -27.72
C ASN A 141 -16.78 19.83 -26.47
N ILE A 142 -16.30 20.48 -25.40
CA ILE A 142 -16.07 19.84 -24.09
C ILE A 142 -17.41 19.34 -23.52
N LEU A 143 -18.45 20.17 -23.51
CA LEU A 143 -19.78 19.78 -23.03
C LEU A 143 -20.39 18.63 -23.83
N ASN A 144 -20.23 18.63 -25.16
CA ASN A 144 -20.67 17.50 -26.01
C ASN A 144 -19.99 16.17 -25.63
N LYS A 145 -18.72 16.23 -25.23
CA LYS A 145 -17.96 15.04 -24.85
C LYS A 145 -18.30 14.53 -23.46
N TYR A 146 -18.58 15.43 -22.51
CA TYR A 146 -18.67 15.10 -21.08
C TYR A 146 -20.08 15.21 -20.47
N SER A 147 -21.03 15.90 -21.13
CA SER A 147 -22.42 16.09 -20.65
C SER A 147 -23.40 16.30 -21.83
N PRO A 148 -23.65 15.28 -22.68
CA PRO A 148 -24.56 15.41 -23.81
C PRO A 148 -26.03 15.53 -23.34
N GLY A 149 -26.67 16.68 -23.56
CA GLY A 149 -28.12 16.87 -23.33
C GLY A 149 -28.51 18.13 -22.56
N ASN A 150 -27.63 18.63 -21.69
CA ASN A 150 -27.85 19.86 -20.91
C ASN A 150 -26.95 20.98 -21.44
N LYS A 151 -27.38 21.62 -22.53
CA LYS A 151 -26.68 22.81 -23.05
C LYS A 151 -27.46 24.06 -22.67
N PRO A 152 -26.86 24.98 -21.88
CA PRO A 152 -27.46 26.30 -21.69
C PRO A 152 -27.46 27.10 -23.00
N ASN A 153 -28.39 28.04 -23.12
CA ASN A 153 -28.64 28.77 -24.38
C ASN A 153 -27.68 29.96 -24.60
N ASN A 154 -27.14 30.54 -23.53
CA ASN A 154 -26.33 31.77 -23.58
C ASN A 154 -24.83 31.47 -23.61
N GLU A 155 -24.03 32.29 -24.31
CA GLU A 155 -22.58 32.14 -24.44
C GLU A 155 -21.85 32.09 -23.09
N PHE A 156 -22.22 32.99 -22.17
CA PHE A 156 -21.59 33.06 -20.84
C PHE A 156 -21.98 31.88 -19.97
N ASP A 157 -23.22 31.40 -20.08
CA ASP A 157 -23.71 30.25 -19.31
C ASP A 157 -23.04 28.96 -19.79
N ILE A 158 -22.76 28.82 -21.09
CA ILE A 158 -21.98 27.71 -21.65
C ILE A 158 -20.58 27.69 -21.03
N ILE A 159 -19.93 28.85 -20.90
CA ILE A 159 -18.58 28.94 -20.34
C ILE A 159 -18.61 28.59 -18.84
N ASN A 160 -19.47 29.22 -18.04
CA ASN A 160 -19.58 28.95 -16.61
C ASN A 160 -19.92 27.48 -16.32
N TYR A 161 -20.93 26.93 -17.01
CA TYR A 161 -21.29 25.52 -16.86
C TYR A 161 -20.15 24.58 -17.28
N THR A 162 -19.36 24.94 -18.31
CA THR A 162 -18.18 24.15 -18.67
C THR A 162 -17.12 24.19 -17.58
N VAL A 163 -16.89 25.35 -16.96
CA VAL A 163 -15.94 25.49 -15.85
C VAL A 163 -16.39 24.64 -14.66
N ASP A 164 -17.67 24.70 -14.29
CA ASP A 164 -18.22 23.89 -13.20
C ASP A 164 -18.11 22.38 -13.48
N VAL A 165 -18.41 21.95 -14.72
CA VAL A 165 -18.25 20.56 -15.13
C VAL A 165 -16.79 20.14 -15.06
N LEU A 166 -15.85 20.98 -15.52
CA LEU A 166 -14.42 20.69 -15.44
C LEU A 166 -13.93 20.64 -14.00
N GLU A 167 -14.34 21.56 -13.14
CA GLU A 167 -13.99 21.57 -11.71
C GLU A 167 -14.48 20.31 -11.01
N ASN A 168 -15.75 19.94 -11.21
CA ASN A 168 -16.31 18.71 -10.65
C ASN A 168 -15.56 17.46 -11.15
N ARG A 169 -15.20 17.41 -12.44
CA ARG A 169 -14.40 16.31 -12.99
C ARG A 169 -12.98 16.27 -12.45
N LEU A 170 -12.36 17.42 -12.23
CA LEU A 170 -11.04 17.50 -11.60
C LEU A 170 -11.11 16.97 -10.16
N ASN A 171 -12.10 17.40 -9.39
CA ASN A 171 -12.34 16.92 -8.02
C ASN A 171 -12.63 15.41 -7.97
N GLU A 172 -13.53 14.91 -8.82
CA GLU A 172 -13.79 13.47 -8.95
C GLU A 172 -12.53 12.67 -9.28
N ARG A 173 -11.70 13.18 -10.21
CA ARG A 173 -10.45 12.52 -10.60
C ARG A 173 -9.41 12.55 -9.48
N GLU A 174 -9.34 13.64 -8.70
CA GLU A 174 -8.46 13.71 -7.53
C GLU A 174 -8.88 12.71 -6.44
N VAL A 175 -10.18 12.57 -6.19
CA VAL A 175 -10.72 11.55 -5.27
C VAL A 175 -10.40 10.14 -5.78
N TYR A 176 -10.65 9.86 -7.06
CA TYR A 176 -10.34 8.58 -7.71
C TYR A 176 -8.84 8.25 -7.65
N ILE A 177 -7.96 9.23 -7.86
CA ILE A 177 -6.50 9.06 -7.72
C ILE A 177 -6.13 8.77 -6.26
N LYS A 178 -6.71 9.46 -5.28
CA LYS A 178 -6.47 9.18 -3.86
C LYS A 178 -6.93 7.78 -3.46
N GLU A 179 -8.05 7.30 -4.01
CA GLU A 179 -8.58 5.96 -3.74
C GLU A 179 -7.77 4.85 -4.41
N ILE A 180 -7.21 5.08 -5.60
CA ILE A 180 -6.48 4.07 -6.39
C ILE A 180 -4.98 4.10 -6.16
N SER A 181 -4.46 5.23 -5.66
CA SER A 181 -3.06 5.40 -5.29
C SER A 181 -2.53 4.23 -4.44
N PRO A 182 -3.19 3.77 -3.36
CA PRO A 182 -2.75 2.61 -2.58
C PRO A 182 -2.62 1.32 -3.41
N ILE A 183 -3.52 1.10 -4.38
CA ILE A 183 -3.53 -0.10 -5.25
C ILE A 183 -2.41 -0.03 -6.28
N ILE A 184 -2.19 1.15 -6.89
CA ILE A 184 -1.04 1.37 -7.78
C ILE A 184 0.26 1.19 -7.00
N PHE A 185 0.33 1.68 -5.77
CA PHE A 185 1.50 1.54 -4.93
C PHE A 185 1.73 0.12 -4.45
N GLU A 186 0.67 -0.61 -4.12
CA GLU A 186 0.73 -2.05 -3.86
C GLU A 186 1.30 -2.78 -5.07
N HIS A 187 0.83 -2.48 -6.29
CA HIS A 187 1.37 -3.06 -7.52
C HIS A 187 2.83 -2.66 -7.79
N ILE A 188 3.21 -1.39 -7.53
CA ILE A 188 4.57 -0.92 -7.69
C ILE A 188 5.49 -1.61 -6.67
N LEU A 189 5.18 -1.57 -5.38
CA LEU A 189 5.97 -2.19 -4.33
C LEU A 189 6.07 -3.72 -4.52
N THR A 190 4.98 -4.40 -4.85
CA THR A 190 5.05 -5.84 -5.17
C THR A 190 5.91 -6.10 -6.41
N SER A 191 5.89 -5.22 -7.43
CA SER A 191 6.79 -5.33 -8.59
C SER A 191 8.26 -5.07 -8.24
N LEU A 192 8.54 -4.14 -7.31
CA LEU A 192 9.88 -3.84 -6.79
C LEU A 192 10.44 -4.98 -5.94
N ILE A 193 9.56 -5.68 -5.24
CA ILE A 193 9.89 -6.80 -4.37
C ILE A 193 10.16 -8.09 -5.17
N LYS A 194 9.39 -8.35 -6.24
CA LYS A 194 9.43 -9.62 -6.98
C LYS A 194 10.50 -9.69 -8.07
N VAL A 195 10.91 -8.55 -8.66
CA VAL A 195 11.90 -8.52 -9.75
C VAL A 195 12.93 -7.43 -9.47
N PRO A 196 14.24 -7.74 -9.44
CA PRO A 196 15.28 -6.71 -9.40
C PRO A 196 15.17 -5.87 -10.68
N SER A 197 14.48 -4.75 -10.57
CA SER A 197 14.18 -3.85 -11.69
C SER A 197 15.19 -2.70 -11.68
N SER A 198 15.62 -2.25 -12.85
CA SER A 198 16.57 -1.14 -12.95
C SER A 198 15.98 0.18 -12.39
N ALA A 199 16.81 0.97 -11.70
CA ALA A 199 16.51 2.30 -11.14
C ALA A 199 15.61 3.18 -12.03
N ALA A 200 15.88 3.14 -13.35
CA ALA A 200 15.20 3.95 -14.36
C ALA A 200 13.73 3.55 -14.56
N SER A 201 13.41 2.26 -14.51
CA SER A 201 12.03 1.76 -14.61
C SER A 201 11.21 2.13 -13.35
N ILE A 202 11.86 2.07 -12.19
CA ILE A 202 11.28 2.41 -10.89
C ILE A 202 10.97 3.90 -10.82
N LYS A 203 11.94 4.75 -11.19
CA LYS A 203 11.78 6.21 -11.21
C LYS A 203 10.67 6.65 -12.18
N ASN A 204 10.53 5.98 -13.32
CA ASN A 204 9.45 6.25 -14.27
C ASN A 204 8.07 5.85 -13.71
N LYS A 205 7.94 4.67 -13.08
CA LYS A 205 6.68 4.23 -12.44
C LYS A 205 6.27 5.15 -11.28
N LEU A 206 7.22 5.58 -10.46
CA LEU A 206 6.99 6.52 -9.36
C LEU A 206 6.58 7.91 -9.87
N ARG A 207 7.22 8.38 -10.96
CA ARG A 207 6.85 9.65 -11.60
C ARG A 207 5.44 9.62 -12.19
N ILE A 208 5.04 8.49 -12.79
CA ILE A 208 3.65 8.30 -13.29
C ILE A 208 2.65 8.33 -12.13
N ALA A 209 3.02 7.84 -10.96
CA ALA A 209 2.19 7.85 -9.76
C ALA A 209 2.19 9.19 -8.99
N GLY A 210 2.96 10.19 -9.44
CA GLY A 210 2.98 11.54 -8.86
C GLY A 210 3.75 11.70 -7.54
N ILE A 211 4.46 10.68 -7.07
CA ILE A 211 5.29 10.77 -5.86
C ILE A 211 6.67 11.33 -6.22
N LYS A 212 7.10 12.33 -5.46
CA LYS A 212 8.47 12.85 -5.48
C LYS A 212 9.14 12.46 -4.19
N PHE A 213 10.19 11.64 -4.26
CA PHE A 213 11.01 11.38 -3.09
C PHE A 213 11.99 12.53 -2.89
N ASP A 214 11.60 13.51 -2.09
CA ASP A 214 12.40 14.73 -1.89
C ASP A 214 13.48 14.56 -0.79
N LYS A 215 13.42 13.48 0.00
CA LYS A 215 14.37 13.18 1.08
C LYS A 215 15.41 12.12 0.69
N SER A 216 16.49 12.05 1.49
CA SER A 216 17.71 11.30 1.15
C SER A 216 17.76 9.85 1.68
N ALA A 217 16.87 9.45 2.60
CA ALA A 217 16.92 8.14 3.23
C ALA A 217 15.58 7.39 3.19
N PHE A 218 15.65 6.09 2.96
CA PHE A 218 14.54 5.14 2.90
C PHE A 218 14.64 4.12 4.02
N ILE A 219 13.50 3.80 4.61
CA ILE A 219 13.37 2.75 5.62
C ILE A 219 12.05 2.00 5.46
N ILE A 220 12.08 0.68 5.63
CA ILE A 220 10.91 -0.18 5.53
C ILE A 220 10.53 -0.68 6.91
N ILE A 221 9.24 -0.58 7.22
CA ILE A 221 8.62 -1.18 8.40
C ILE A 221 7.57 -2.19 7.95
N ILE A 222 7.68 -3.42 8.43
CA ILE A 222 6.70 -4.48 8.23
C ILE A 222 5.89 -4.64 9.51
N PHE A 223 4.57 -4.46 9.42
CA PHE A 223 3.61 -4.71 10.48
C PHE A 223 2.98 -6.10 10.27
N LYS A 224 3.18 -7.00 11.23
CA LYS A 224 2.53 -8.30 11.28
C LYS A 224 1.55 -8.34 12.44
N VAL A 225 0.30 -8.63 12.13
CA VAL A 225 -0.78 -8.74 13.11
C VAL A 225 -1.07 -10.23 13.34
N LYS A 226 -1.03 -10.68 14.60
CA LYS A 226 -1.45 -12.01 15.02
C LYS A 226 -2.60 -11.90 16.02
N TYR A 227 -3.58 -12.79 15.91
CA TYR A 227 -4.70 -12.87 16.85
C TYR A 227 -4.39 -13.93 17.92
N GLU A 228 -4.68 -13.63 19.18
CA GLU A 228 -4.43 -14.57 20.30
C GLU A 228 -5.33 -15.81 20.26
N ASN A 229 -6.47 -15.73 19.57
CA ASN A 229 -7.40 -16.85 19.45
C ASN A 229 -8.01 -16.88 18.04
N PRO A 230 -7.79 -17.96 17.25
CA PRO A 230 -8.35 -18.07 15.89
C PRO A 230 -9.89 -18.10 15.89
N ILE A 231 -10.53 -18.47 17.00
CA ILE A 231 -12.00 -18.46 17.17
C ILE A 231 -12.52 -17.05 17.49
N LEU A 232 -11.69 -16.16 18.07
CA LEU A 232 -12.05 -14.74 18.20
C LEU A 232 -11.90 -14.01 16.86
N ALA A 233 -11.06 -14.51 15.95
CA ALA A 233 -10.93 -13.97 14.59
C ALA A 233 -12.21 -14.14 13.75
N SER A 234 -13.08 -15.11 14.07
CA SER A 234 -14.38 -15.29 13.42
C SER A 234 -15.51 -14.44 14.04
N ASN A 235 -15.38 -14.05 15.31
CA ASN A 235 -16.38 -13.23 16.04
C ASN A 235 -16.04 -11.73 16.12
N LEU A 236 -14.81 -11.33 15.78
CA LEU A 236 -14.46 -9.94 15.54
C LEU A 236 -15.13 -9.47 14.24
N PRO A 237 -15.96 -8.40 14.27
CA PRO A 237 -16.51 -7.86 13.06
C PRO A 237 -15.36 -7.19 12.31
N LYS A 238 -14.84 -7.90 11.30
CA LYS A 238 -14.10 -7.46 10.11
C LYS A 238 -12.76 -8.19 9.97
N ARG A 239 -12.58 -8.68 8.74
CA ARG A 239 -11.36 -9.19 8.11
C ARG A 239 -10.08 -8.44 8.56
N PRO A 240 -8.88 -9.02 8.39
CA PRO A 240 -7.59 -8.32 8.57
C PRO A 240 -7.51 -6.93 7.92
N GLU A 241 -8.38 -6.67 6.93
CA GLU A 241 -8.69 -5.35 6.35
C GLU A 241 -8.96 -4.23 7.36
N TYR A 242 -9.72 -4.48 8.44
CA TYR A 242 -10.07 -3.41 9.38
C TYR A 242 -8.90 -2.99 10.25
N ILE A 243 -8.13 -3.94 10.78
CA ILE A 243 -6.92 -3.62 11.56
C ILE A 243 -5.89 -2.96 10.66
N ASN A 244 -5.71 -3.44 9.43
CA ASN A 244 -4.81 -2.78 8.48
C ASN A 244 -5.28 -1.35 8.16
N ARG A 245 -6.59 -1.12 8.05
CA ARG A 245 -7.16 0.23 7.86
C ARG A 245 -6.91 1.12 9.07
N GLU A 246 -7.15 0.63 10.28
CA GLU A 246 -6.87 1.35 11.53
C GLU A 246 -5.37 1.68 11.66
N ILE A 247 -4.48 0.74 11.30
CA ILE A 247 -3.04 1.01 11.26
C ILE A 247 -2.72 2.12 10.25
N ILE A 248 -3.29 2.06 9.03
CA ILE A 248 -3.10 3.10 8.02
C ILE A 248 -3.66 4.45 8.48
N GLU A 249 -4.81 4.48 9.14
CA GLU A 249 -5.40 5.70 9.71
C GLU A 249 -4.54 6.29 10.84
N LEU A 250 -4.01 5.45 11.74
CA LEU A 250 -3.08 5.87 12.79
C LEU A 250 -1.77 6.39 12.20
N VAL A 251 -1.19 5.68 11.23
CA VAL A 251 0.02 6.11 10.51
C VAL A 251 -0.25 7.47 9.84
N ASN A 252 -1.35 7.63 9.11
CA ASN A 252 -1.75 8.91 8.52
C ASN A 252 -1.84 10.02 9.57
N LYS A 253 -2.49 9.75 10.70
CA LYS A 253 -2.70 10.74 11.78
C LYS A 253 -1.39 11.20 12.43
N PHE A 254 -0.45 10.28 12.64
CA PHE A 254 0.82 10.59 13.30
C PHE A 254 1.86 11.16 12.32
N PHE A 255 1.97 10.64 11.10
CA PHE A 255 3.01 11.03 10.14
C PHE A 255 2.66 12.26 9.28
N ASN A 256 1.38 12.55 9.00
CA ASN A 256 1.00 13.79 8.29
C ASN A 256 1.34 15.06 9.09
N LYS A 257 1.46 14.96 10.41
CA LYS A 257 1.88 16.08 11.26
C LYS A 257 3.37 16.37 11.20
N GLU A 258 4.19 15.43 10.71
CA GLU A 258 5.65 15.47 10.79
C GLU A 258 6.32 15.62 9.41
N ASN A 259 5.57 15.95 8.35
CA ASN A 259 6.06 16.09 6.96
C ASN A 259 6.87 14.86 6.47
N VAL A 260 6.46 13.65 6.88
CA VAL A 260 7.08 12.40 6.42
C VAL A 260 6.22 11.79 5.33
N GLU A 261 6.80 11.65 4.15
CA GLU A 261 6.17 10.91 3.06
C GLU A 261 6.33 9.41 3.30
N TYR A 262 5.23 8.68 3.23
CA TYR A 262 5.25 7.24 3.35
C TYR A 262 4.33 6.59 2.31
N ILE A 263 4.66 5.35 1.97
CA ILE A 263 3.90 4.53 1.05
C ILE A 263 3.54 3.24 1.76
N SER A 264 2.27 2.86 1.74
CA SER A 264 1.79 1.59 2.27
C SER A 264 1.48 0.59 1.15
N ALA A 265 1.91 -0.65 1.30
CA ALA A 265 1.48 -1.78 0.49
C ALA A 265 1.04 -2.94 1.37
N ARG A 266 0.07 -3.71 0.90
CA ARG A 266 -0.39 -4.91 1.56
C ARG A 266 0.22 -6.15 0.89
N THR A 267 0.57 -7.14 1.70
CA THR A 267 0.81 -8.52 1.27
C THR A 267 -0.15 -9.44 2.02
N ASP A 268 -0.23 -10.71 1.62
CA ASP A 268 -1.20 -11.67 2.16
C ASP A 268 -1.15 -11.78 3.70
N ASP A 269 0.05 -11.62 4.30
CA ASP A 269 0.31 -11.83 5.73
C ASP A 269 0.76 -10.59 6.53
N HIS A 270 1.06 -9.46 5.89
CA HIS A 270 1.60 -8.27 6.57
C HIS A 270 1.34 -6.96 5.83
N LEU A 271 1.38 -5.85 6.56
CA LEU A 271 1.35 -4.50 6.01
C LEU A 271 2.78 -3.96 5.92
N LEU A 272 3.16 -3.50 4.73
CA LEU A 272 4.47 -2.90 4.46
C LEU A 272 4.33 -1.38 4.38
N LEU A 273 5.18 -0.66 5.09
CA LEU A 273 5.30 0.79 5.01
C LEU A 273 6.74 1.15 4.59
N LEU A 274 6.88 1.86 3.48
CA LEU A 274 8.12 2.47 3.03
C LEU A 274 8.08 3.95 3.39
N PHE A 275 9.01 4.40 4.23
CA PHE A 275 9.14 5.80 4.62
C PHE A 275 10.31 6.45 3.87
N ASN A 276 10.09 7.67 3.40
CA ASN A 276 11.14 8.55 2.90
C ASN A 276 11.39 9.65 3.95
N ILE A 277 12.54 9.61 4.61
CA ILE A 277 12.86 10.43 5.79
C ILE A 277 14.22 11.12 5.65
N GLU A 278 14.42 12.14 6.48
CA GLU A 278 15.77 12.67 6.73
C GLU A 278 16.51 11.73 7.69
N PRO A 279 17.83 11.57 7.54
CA PRO A 279 18.61 10.59 8.32
C PRO A 279 18.56 10.81 9.84
N ASP A 280 18.35 12.05 10.30
CA ASP A 280 18.27 12.39 11.73
C ASP A 280 16.86 12.19 12.33
N TYR A 281 15.89 11.73 11.55
CA TYR A 281 14.51 11.59 11.99
C TYR A 281 14.33 10.39 12.92
N ASN A 282 13.89 10.64 14.16
CA ASN A 282 13.66 9.58 15.15
C ASN A 282 12.32 8.86 14.93
N LEU A 283 12.32 7.96 13.95
CA LEU A 283 11.16 7.13 13.57
C LEU A 283 10.67 6.24 14.72
N LEU A 284 11.57 5.77 15.57
CA LEU A 284 11.26 4.82 16.66
C LEU A 284 10.25 5.41 17.64
N LYS A 285 10.38 6.70 17.99
CA LYS A 285 9.48 7.37 18.93
C LYS A 285 8.03 7.37 18.44
N THR A 286 7.80 7.61 17.15
CA THR A 286 6.47 7.60 16.55
C THR A 286 5.93 6.19 16.42
N VAL A 287 6.78 5.20 16.09
CA VAL A 287 6.41 3.78 16.08
C VAL A 287 5.96 3.28 17.46
N TYR A 288 6.64 3.68 18.54
CA TYR A 288 6.23 3.32 19.91
C TYR A 288 4.83 3.86 20.26
N ARG A 289 4.50 5.08 19.85
CA ARG A 289 3.16 5.66 20.06
C ARG A 289 2.07 4.90 19.32
N ILE A 290 2.36 4.45 18.10
CA ILE A 290 1.44 3.62 17.31
C ILE A 290 1.21 2.28 18.01
N LEU A 291 2.29 1.63 18.48
CA LEU A 291 2.19 0.39 19.25
C LEU A 291 1.40 0.54 20.55
N GLU A 292 1.58 1.64 21.27
CA GLU A 292 0.83 1.93 22.49
C GLU A 292 -0.68 2.05 22.20
N HIS A 293 -1.05 2.72 21.11
CA HIS A 293 -2.44 2.79 20.66
C HIS A 293 -2.99 1.42 20.23
N LEU A 294 -2.21 0.62 19.51
CA LEU A 294 -2.62 -0.71 19.07
C LEU A 294 -2.73 -1.70 20.23
N SER A 295 -1.91 -1.54 21.27
CA SER A 295 -1.95 -2.39 22.47
C SER A 295 -3.23 -2.23 23.30
N LYS A 296 -4.01 -1.18 23.08
CA LYS A 296 -5.31 -0.97 23.73
C LYS A 296 -6.40 -1.90 23.17
N PHE A 297 -6.19 -2.45 21.97
CA PHE A 297 -7.10 -3.43 21.39
C PHE A 297 -6.80 -4.81 22.00
N THR A 298 -7.76 -5.37 22.73
CA THR A 298 -7.65 -6.69 23.37
C THR A 298 -7.67 -7.81 22.34
N GLY A 299 -6.80 -8.81 22.48
CA GLY A 299 -6.77 -10.03 21.65
C GLY A 299 -5.94 -9.94 20.36
N ILE A 300 -5.20 -8.84 20.16
CA ILE A 300 -4.37 -8.62 18.97
C ILE A 300 -2.92 -8.32 19.38
N ASN A 301 -1.99 -9.13 18.89
CA ASN A 301 -0.56 -8.91 19.02
C ASN A 301 0.01 -8.38 17.71
N THR A 302 0.57 -7.16 17.76
CA THR A 302 1.22 -6.52 16.61
C THR A 302 2.74 -6.57 16.76
N TYR A 303 3.42 -7.05 15.73
CA TYR A 303 4.87 -7.16 15.65
C TYR A 303 5.40 -6.28 14.52
N LEU A 304 6.54 -5.63 14.72
CA LEU A 304 7.20 -4.79 13.73
C LEU A 304 8.60 -5.26 13.40
N GLY A 305 8.89 -5.40 12.11
CA GLY A 305 10.24 -5.60 11.58
C GLY A 305 10.70 -4.33 10.88
N ILE A 306 11.81 -3.75 11.34
CA ILE A 306 12.35 -2.48 10.84
C ILE A 306 13.68 -2.77 10.11
N SER A 307 13.81 -2.27 8.88
CA SER A 307 15.02 -2.38 8.09
C SER A 307 16.10 -1.39 8.53
N ASP A 308 17.32 -1.57 8.00
CA ASP A 308 18.36 -0.53 8.03
C ASP A 308 17.98 0.65 7.13
N LEU A 309 18.64 1.79 7.36
CA LEU A 309 18.54 3.00 6.53
C LEU A 309 19.24 2.79 5.18
N CYS A 310 18.60 3.22 4.10
CA CYS A 310 19.19 3.20 2.77
C CYS A 310 19.12 4.54 2.05
N TYR A 311 20.16 4.89 1.29
CA TYR A 311 20.26 6.15 0.56
C TYR A 311 20.00 6.01 -0.95
N SER A 312 19.66 4.80 -1.43
CA SER A 312 19.40 4.54 -2.85
C SER A 312 18.12 3.73 -3.06
N ILE A 313 17.37 4.12 -4.08
CA ILE A 313 16.13 3.45 -4.52
C ILE A 313 16.41 2.02 -5.01
N ASP A 314 17.60 1.75 -5.53
CA ASP A 314 17.98 0.43 -6.07
C ASP A 314 18.05 -0.64 -4.98
N ASN A 315 18.33 -0.21 -3.75
CA ASN A 315 18.51 -1.09 -2.61
C ASN A 315 17.20 -1.30 -1.83
N ILE A 316 16.05 -0.79 -2.31
CA ILE A 316 14.73 -0.99 -1.67
C ILE A 316 14.40 -2.47 -1.51
N ASN A 317 14.76 -3.32 -2.49
CA ASN A 317 14.55 -4.76 -2.38
C ASN A 317 15.39 -5.36 -1.24
N ILE A 318 16.63 -4.93 -1.08
CA ILE A 318 17.54 -5.41 -0.04
C ILE A 318 17.01 -5.03 1.35
N ILE A 319 16.64 -3.76 1.57
CA ILE A 319 16.08 -3.34 2.86
C ILE A 319 14.72 -3.98 3.14
N TYR A 320 13.95 -4.35 2.11
CA TYR A 320 12.74 -5.15 2.29
C TYR A 320 13.07 -6.55 2.83
N GLN A 321 14.08 -7.23 2.27
CA GLN A 321 14.52 -8.51 2.81
C GLN A 321 15.04 -8.37 4.24
N HIS A 322 15.72 -7.25 4.57
CA HIS A 322 16.17 -6.97 5.94
C HIS A 322 14.98 -6.86 6.91
N ALA A 323 13.94 -6.09 6.58
CA ALA A 323 12.73 -6.00 7.41
C ALA A 323 12.01 -7.36 7.55
N ARG A 324 12.01 -8.18 6.48
CA ARG A 324 11.45 -9.55 6.51
C ARG A 324 12.26 -10.50 7.37
N GLU A 325 13.59 -10.42 7.32
CA GLU A 325 14.45 -11.17 8.23
C GLU A 325 14.19 -10.74 9.67
N ALA A 326 14.00 -9.45 9.92
CA ALA A 326 13.74 -8.92 11.25
C ALA A 326 12.43 -9.42 11.87
N ILE A 327 11.33 -9.36 11.12
CA ILE A 327 10.01 -9.77 11.65
C ILE A 327 9.94 -11.26 12.01
N LYS A 328 10.77 -12.13 11.41
CA LYS A 328 10.82 -13.57 11.73
C LYS A 328 11.21 -13.84 13.18
N TYR A 329 11.93 -12.93 13.84
CA TYR A 329 12.35 -13.09 15.23
C TYR A 329 11.21 -12.98 16.24
N ASN A 330 9.99 -12.62 15.81
CA ASN A 330 8.78 -12.75 16.63
C ASN A 330 8.50 -14.20 17.07
N PHE A 331 9.03 -15.20 16.36
CA PHE A 331 8.94 -16.60 16.75
C PHE A 331 9.81 -16.88 17.98
N ILE A 332 11.00 -16.28 18.06
CA ILE A 332 11.97 -16.50 19.14
C ILE A 332 11.63 -15.64 20.37
N PHE A 333 11.21 -14.39 20.13
CA PHE A 333 10.89 -13.42 21.17
C PHE A 333 9.43 -12.97 21.06
N PRO A 334 8.46 -13.79 21.50
CA PRO A 334 7.03 -13.45 21.41
C PRO A 334 6.64 -12.22 22.24
N ASP A 335 7.39 -11.90 23.30
CA ASP A 335 7.18 -10.72 24.15
C ASP A 335 7.64 -9.41 23.50
N SER A 336 8.58 -9.50 22.55
CA SER A 336 9.16 -8.35 21.88
C SER A 336 8.27 -7.93 20.70
N LYS A 337 7.82 -6.67 20.70
CA LYS A 337 6.98 -6.12 19.62
C LYS A 337 7.77 -5.49 18.47
N ILE A 338 9.04 -5.14 18.68
CA ILE A 338 9.88 -4.44 17.68
C ILE A 338 11.17 -5.23 17.44
N PHE A 339 11.51 -5.43 16.17
CA PHE A 339 12.71 -6.11 15.71
C PHE A 339 13.49 -5.21 14.75
N LEU A 340 14.71 -4.85 15.13
CA LEU A 340 15.62 -4.03 14.31
C LEU A 340 16.60 -4.94 13.56
N TYR A 341 16.77 -4.70 12.27
CA TYR A 341 17.71 -5.49 11.47
C TYR A 341 19.17 -5.31 11.92
N ASP A 342 19.57 -4.10 12.31
CA ASP A 342 20.93 -3.82 12.79
C ASP A 342 21.35 -4.73 13.96
N THR A 343 20.44 -4.98 14.90
CA THR A 343 20.67 -5.94 16.01
C THR A 343 20.82 -7.37 15.51
N ILE A 344 20.07 -7.74 14.48
CA ILE A 344 19.99 -9.10 13.92
C ILE A 344 21.19 -9.40 13.00
N LYS A 345 21.74 -8.39 12.34
CA LYS A 345 22.94 -8.49 11.52
C LYS A 345 24.13 -9.04 12.32
N ASN A 346 24.24 -8.66 13.58
CA ASN A 346 25.25 -9.20 14.50
C ASN A 346 25.05 -10.70 14.75
N PHE A 347 23.81 -11.17 14.82
CA PHE A 347 23.50 -12.60 15.00
C PHE A 347 23.87 -13.44 13.78
N LYS A 348 23.76 -12.86 12.58
CA LYS A 348 24.17 -13.50 11.31
C LYS A 348 25.69 -13.62 11.18
N ASN A 349 26.44 -12.63 11.68
CA ASN A 349 27.90 -12.62 11.56
C ASN A 349 28.60 -13.55 12.57
N GLU A 350 28.06 -13.71 13.78
CA GLU A 350 28.65 -14.55 14.84
C GLU A 350 28.11 -16.00 14.85
N HIS A 351 27.48 -16.38 13.75
CA HIS A 351 26.55 -17.49 13.71
C HIS A 351 27.20 -18.87 13.91
N THR A 352 28.36 -19.12 13.28
CA THR A 352 28.99 -20.45 13.22
C THR A 352 29.31 -21.04 14.60
N ALA A 353 29.90 -20.25 15.51
CA ALA A 353 30.24 -20.72 16.85
C ALA A 353 29.01 -20.92 17.75
N LYS A 354 27.97 -20.09 17.55
CA LYS A 354 26.71 -20.18 18.30
C LYS A 354 25.89 -21.37 17.83
N THR A 355 25.79 -21.63 16.53
CA THR A 355 25.12 -22.82 15.98
C THR A 355 25.62 -24.10 16.62
N GLN A 356 26.94 -24.26 16.77
CA GLN A 356 27.52 -25.45 17.41
C GLN A 356 27.03 -25.64 18.86
N LYS A 357 26.82 -24.55 19.62
CA LYS A 357 26.29 -24.62 20.98
C LYS A 357 24.85 -25.09 21.01
N LEU A 358 24.02 -24.64 20.07
CA LEU A 358 22.64 -25.09 19.92
C LEU A 358 22.57 -26.56 19.49
N GLU A 359 23.36 -26.96 18.50
CA GLU A 359 23.46 -28.34 18.03
C GLU A 359 23.93 -29.28 19.15
N ASN A 360 24.93 -28.88 19.93
CA ASN A 360 25.39 -29.66 21.08
C ASN A 360 24.28 -29.84 22.13
N TYR A 361 23.47 -28.81 22.37
CA TYR A 361 22.34 -28.89 23.29
C TYR A 361 21.24 -29.83 22.78
N ILE A 362 20.96 -29.78 21.47
CA ILE A 362 20.01 -30.70 20.84
C ILE A 362 20.52 -32.14 20.89
N ASN A 363 21.80 -32.37 20.62
CA ASN A 363 22.41 -33.69 20.76
C ASN A 363 22.36 -34.21 22.21
N GLN A 364 22.42 -33.31 23.21
CA GLN A 364 22.17 -33.68 24.60
C GLN A 364 20.71 -34.11 24.82
N ILE A 365 19.73 -33.42 24.23
CA ILE A 365 18.32 -33.83 24.28
C ILE A 365 18.17 -35.23 23.65
N LEU A 366 18.70 -35.43 22.45
CA LEU A 366 18.60 -36.70 21.72
C LEU A 366 19.27 -37.87 22.45
N SER A 367 20.48 -37.66 23.00
CA SER A 367 21.14 -38.68 23.82
C SER A 367 20.37 -38.97 25.12
N THR A 368 19.75 -37.96 25.75
CA THR A 368 18.89 -38.21 26.93
C THR A 368 17.62 -38.97 26.59
N LEU A 369 17.04 -38.72 25.41
CA LEU A 369 15.91 -39.48 24.86
C LEU A 369 16.29 -40.96 24.66
N GLN A 370 17.44 -41.22 24.04
CA GLN A 370 17.96 -42.59 23.87
C GLN A 370 18.22 -43.30 25.20
N SER A 371 18.76 -42.56 26.20
CA SER A 371 19.01 -43.11 27.55
C SER A 371 17.74 -43.25 28.42
N GLN A 372 16.56 -42.83 27.93
CA GLN A 372 15.27 -42.87 28.64
C GLN A 372 15.28 -42.17 30.00
N ASN A 373 16.08 -41.11 30.17
CA ASN A 373 16.09 -40.30 31.38
C ASN A 373 15.05 -39.18 31.29
N TRP A 374 13.78 -39.53 31.51
CA TRP A 374 12.62 -38.65 31.32
C TRP A 374 12.67 -37.36 32.17
N ASN A 375 13.17 -37.45 33.41
CA ASN A 375 13.30 -36.28 34.29
C ASN A 375 14.30 -35.26 33.75
N LYS A 376 15.47 -35.74 33.30
CA LYS A 376 16.48 -34.88 32.69
C LYS A 376 15.98 -34.31 31.36
N LEU A 377 15.31 -35.14 30.55
CA LEU A 377 14.77 -34.74 29.25
C LEU A 377 13.73 -33.61 29.38
N ASN A 378 12.79 -33.70 30.32
CA ASN A 378 11.83 -32.62 30.59
C ASN A 378 12.54 -31.32 31.01
N SER A 379 13.54 -31.41 31.90
CA SER A 379 14.31 -30.23 32.32
C SER A 379 15.10 -29.58 31.18
N LEU A 380 15.55 -30.37 30.20
CA LEU A 380 16.25 -29.86 29.02
C LEU A 380 15.28 -29.22 28.03
N ALA A 381 14.08 -29.78 27.87
CA ALA A 381 13.02 -29.21 27.04
C ALA A 381 12.55 -27.85 27.58
N ASP A 382 12.39 -27.70 28.91
CA ASP A 382 12.05 -26.40 29.52
C ASP A 382 13.15 -25.35 29.30
N LYS A 383 14.41 -25.75 29.42
CA LYS A 383 15.55 -24.85 29.24
C LYS A 383 15.79 -24.48 27.78
N LEU A 384 15.29 -25.24 26.81
CA LEU A 384 15.51 -25.02 25.38
C LEU A 384 15.04 -23.63 24.94
N GLY A 385 13.83 -23.21 25.32
CA GLY A 385 13.30 -21.88 24.99
C GLY A 385 14.18 -20.76 25.56
N SER A 386 14.57 -20.87 26.83
CA SER A 386 15.43 -19.87 27.50
C SER A 386 16.85 -19.80 26.89
N LEU A 387 17.40 -20.95 26.46
CA LEU A 387 18.70 -21.02 25.82
C LEU A 387 18.66 -20.32 24.46
N ILE A 388 17.61 -20.56 23.67
CA ILE A 388 17.44 -19.95 22.35
C ILE A 388 17.32 -18.42 22.48
N ARG A 389 16.55 -17.94 23.45
CA ARG A 389 16.39 -16.50 23.71
C ARG A 389 17.68 -15.82 24.16
N SER A 390 18.45 -16.46 25.05
CA SER A 390 19.70 -15.88 25.59
C SER A 390 20.91 -16.02 24.65
N GLY A 391 20.86 -16.97 23.72
CA GLY A 391 22.00 -17.30 22.86
C GLY A 391 22.18 -16.39 21.64
N ASN A 392 21.22 -15.50 21.34
CA ASN A 392 21.30 -14.59 20.18
C ASN A 392 21.61 -15.34 18.87
N PHE A 393 20.88 -16.43 18.64
CA PHE A 393 21.05 -17.29 17.47
C PHE A 393 20.40 -16.69 16.23
N TYR A 394 20.93 -17.06 15.05
CA TYR A 394 20.28 -16.74 13.80
C TYR A 394 19.02 -17.60 13.61
N TYR A 395 17.95 -16.95 13.16
CA TYR A 395 16.64 -17.58 13.02
C TYR A 395 16.63 -18.86 12.19
N GLU A 396 17.29 -18.88 11.03
CA GLU A 396 17.23 -20.05 10.11
C GLU A 396 17.85 -21.29 10.75
N ASP A 397 18.91 -21.13 11.53
CA ASP A 397 19.55 -22.25 12.22
C ASP A 397 18.74 -22.75 13.39
N VAL A 398 18.07 -21.85 14.11
CA VAL A 398 17.10 -22.25 15.13
C VAL A 398 16.02 -23.11 14.49
N ILE A 399 15.37 -22.63 13.42
CA ILE A 399 14.30 -23.39 12.76
C ILE A 399 14.81 -24.72 12.21
N LYS A 400 15.98 -24.76 11.58
CA LYS A 400 16.59 -26.01 11.09
C LYS A 400 16.85 -26.99 12.24
N SER A 401 17.42 -26.50 13.32
CA SER A 401 17.73 -27.27 14.52
C SER A 401 16.48 -27.83 15.18
N LEU A 402 15.42 -27.03 15.30
CA LEU A 402 14.12 -27.46 15.84
C LEU A 402 13.45 -28.50 14.95
N LYS A 403 13.50 -28.34 13.62
CA LYS A 403 13.02 -29.35 12.65
C LYS A 403 13.72 -30.69 12.85
N ASN A 404 15.06 -30.67 12.90
CA ASN A 404 15.86 -31.88 13.10
C ASN A 404 15.53 -32.56 14.43
N LEU A 405 15.27 -31.77 15.49
CA LEU A 405 14.89 -32.30 16.80
C LEU A 405 13.53 -33.02 16.74
N ILE A 406 12.51 -32.41 16.13
CA ILE A 406 11.19 -33.06 16.00
C ILE A 406 11.29 -34.31 15.12
N GLU A 407 12.02 -34.23 14.00
CA GLU A 407 12.22 -35.36 13.11
C GLU A 407 12.89 -36.53 13.84
N SER A 408 13.89 -36.24 14.66
CA SER A 408 14.57 -37.26 15.47
C SER A 408 13.66 -37.84 16.56
N VAL A 409 12.84 -37.02 17.22
CA VAL A 409 11.85 -37.51 18.20
C VAL A 409 10.80 -38.39 17.51
N TYR A 410 10.33 -37.97 16.33
CA TYR A 410 9.36 -38.71 15.52
C TYR A 410 9.93 -40.06 15.06
N ASN A 411 11.17 -40.07 14.58
CA ASN A 411 11.88 -41.30 14.20
C ASN A 411 12.09 -42.23 15.40
N TYR A 412 12.47 -41.69 16.56
CA TYR A 412 12.57 -42.47 17.79
C TYR A 412 11.23 -43.12 18.18
N MET A 413 10.11 -42.40 18.02
CA MET A 413 8.78 -42.95 18.24
C MET A 413 8.51 -44.11 17.29
N LEU A 414 8.76 -43.95 15.98
CA LEU A 414 8.59 -45.00 14.98
C LEU A 414 9.47 -46.23 15.23
N GLU A 415 10.75 -46.05 15.55
CA GLU A 415 11.68 -47.15 15.89
C GLU A 415 11.19 -47.96 17.11
N ASN A 416 10.56 -47.27 18.07
CA ASN A 416 9.94 -47.91 19.22
C ASN A 416 8.51 -48.38 18.95
N ASN A 417 8.08 -48.41 17.67
CA ASN A 417 6.74 -48.75 17.16
C ASN A 417 5.60 -47.87 17.70
N ILE A 418 5.91 -46.71 18.29
CA ILE A 418 4.91 -45.78 18.83
C ILE A 418 4.31 -45.06 17.63
N LEU A 419 3.00 -45.23 17.41
CA LEU A 419 2.29 -44.58 16.30
C LEU A 419 2.16 -43.09 16.62
N PRO A 420 2.90 -42.20 15.94
CA PRO A 420 2.88 -40.78 16.28
C PRO A 420 1.57 -40.12 15.86
N ASN A 421 0.85 -40.71 14.89
CA ASN A 421 -0.35 -40.15 14.26
C ASN A 421 -1.50 -39.82 15.24
N GLU A 422 -1.52 -40.40 16.45
CA GLU A 422 -2.47 -40.03 17.50
C GLU A 422 -2.17 -38.66 18.14
N ILE A 423 -0.94 -38.14 17.96
CA ILE A 423 -0.43 -36.91 18.59
C ILE A 423 0.06 -35.90 17.53
N ILE A 424 0.76 -36.37 16.49
CA ILE A 424 1.30 -35.58 15.38
C ILE A 424 1.19 -36.40 14.09
N GLU A 425 0.51 -35.85 13.08
CA GLU A 425 0.41 -36.48 11.76
C GLU A 425 1.73 -36.46 10.98
N SER A 426 2.51 -35.38 11.07
CA SER A 426 3.87 -35.31 10.50
C SER A 426 4.70 -34.20 11.15
N PRO A 427 6.05 -34.29 11.15
CA PRO A 427 6.93 -33.22 11.60
C PRO A 427 6.68 -31.88 10.89
N GLU A 428 6.26 -31.93 9.61
CA GLU A 428 5.95 -30.75 8.81
C GLU A 428 4.70 -30.03 9.30
N LYS A 429 3.61 -30.77 9.53
CA LYS A 429 2.36 -30.22 10.08
C LYS A 429 2.56 -29.67 11.49
N PHE A 430 3.38 -30.34 12.29
CA PHE A 430 3.78 -29.84 13.61
C PHE A 430 4.42 -28.46 13.49
N MET A 431 5.46 -28.30 12.65
CA MET A 431 6.12 -27.01 12.44
C MET A 431 5.20 -25.93 11.85
N GLN A 432 4.19 -26.30 11.06
CA GLN A 432 3.20 -25.36 10.53
C GLN A 432 2.20 -24.88 11.57
N SER A 433 1.92 -25.69 12.60
CA SER A 433 0.96 -25.37 13.66
C SER A 433 1.50 -24.44 14.76
N ILE A 434 2.83 -24.29 14.84
CA ILE A 434 3.50 -23.57 15.92
C ILE A 434 3.70 -22.10 15.57
N ASN A 435 3.32 -21.21 16.49
CA ASN A 435 3.43 -19.76 16.28
C ASN A 435 4.69 -19.14 16.89
N ASN A 436 5.25 -19.76 17.94
CA ASN A 436 6.39 -19.25 18.71
C ASN A 436 7.16 -20.38 19.40
N ILE A 437 8.31 -20.04 19.98
CA ILE A 437 9.19 -21.00 20.66
C ILE A 437 8.59 -21.60 21.95
N ASP A 438 7.68 -20.90 22.61
CA ASP A 438 7.06 -21.39 23.85
C ASP A 438 6.07 -22.51 23.54
N GLU A 439 5.19 -22.29 22.56
CA GLU A 439 4.30 -23.30 22.00
C GLU A 439 5.08 -24.53 21.52
N PHE A 440 6.23 -24.32 20.87
CA PHE A 440 7.12 -25.42 20.49
C PHE A 440 7.57 -26.23 21.71
N CYS A 441 8.07 -25.56 22.75
CA CYS A 441 8.60 -26.24 23.94
C CYS A 441 7.48 -26.97 24.70
N ASP A 442 6.29 -26.37 24.80
CA ASP A 442 5.14 -26.97 25.46
C ASP A 442 4.63 -28.20 24.72
N LEU A 443 4.51 -28.13 23.40
CA LEU A 443 4.14 -29.28 22.59
C LEU A 443 5.22 -30.37 22.60
N LEU A 444 6.51 -30.00 22.58
CA LEU A 444 7.61 -30.96 22.71
C LEU A 444 7.53 -31.71 24.04
N LYS A 445 7.26 -31.00 25.15
CA LYS A 445 7.06 -31.61 26.48
C LYS A 445 5.86 -32.53 26.48
N HIS A 446 4.76 -32.10 25.86
CA HIS A 446 3.58 -32.94 25.70
C HIS A 446 3.98 -34.25 25.03
N LEU A 447 4.63 -34.23 23.86
CA LEU A 447 5.10 -35.44 23.17
C LEU A 447 5.96 -36.34 24.05
N ILE A 448 6.97 -35.76 24.69
CA ILE A 448 7.91 -36.50 25.53
C ILE A 448 7.18 -37.19 26.69
N SER A 449 6.12 -36.60 27.24
CA SER A 449 5.36 -37.16 28.35
C SER A 449 4.56 -38.43 28.00
N TYR A 450 4.20 -38.66 26.73
CA TYR A 450 3.47 -39.86 26.30
C TYR A 450 4.39 -41.07 26.13
N ILE A 451 5.64 -40.85 25.75
CA ILE A 451 6.60 -41.90 25.41
C ILE A 451 6.83 -42.90 26.57
N PRO A 452 7.08 -42.48 27.83
CA PRO A 452 7.38 -43.41 28.93
C PRO A 452 6.31 -44.47 29.15
N ASN A 453 5.04 -44.07 29.18
CA ASN A 453 3.91 -44.95 29.48
C ASN A 453 3.74 -46.04 28.40
N ILE A 454 3.94 -45.67 27.14
CA ILE A 454 3.82 -46.60 26.02
C ILE A 454 4.98 -47.60 26.02
N ILE A 455 6.21 -47.12 26.24
CA ILE A 455 7.40 -47.98 26.33
C ILE A 455 7.26 -48.95 27.51
N GLN A 456 6.80 -48.48 28.67
CA GLN A 456 6.62 -49.32 29.86
C GLN A 456 5.56 -50.40 29.66
N LYS A 457 4.38 -50.05 29.13
CA LYS A 457 3.32 -51.02 28.81
C LYS A 457 3.82 -52.12 27.87
N ARG A 458 4.56 -51.74 26.83
CA ARG A 458 5.11 -52.71 25.87
C ARG A 458 6.20 -53.58 26.45
N ARG A 459 7.09 -53.01 27.26
CA ARG A 459 8.13 -53.79 27.95
C ARG A 459 7.50 -54.85 28.83
N ASN A 460 6.42 -54.51 29.54
CA ASN A 460 5.67 -55.47 30.34
C ASN A 460 5.02 -56.56 29.48
N ASN A 461 4.44 -56.21 28.33
CA ASN A 461 3.88 -57.20 27.40
C ASN A 461 4.94 -58.16 26.83
N LYS A 462 6.09 -57.63 26.35
CA LYS A 462 7.20 -58.46 25.85
C LYS A 462 7.76 -59.38 26.93
N ASN A 463 7.91 -58.85 28.15
CA ASN A 463 8.34 -59.66 29.29
C ASN A 463 7.31 -60.76 29.59
N TYR A 464 6.01 -60.48 29.50
CA TYR A 464 4.96 -61.48 29.66
C TYR A 464 5.04 -62.58 28.59
N GLU A 465 5.16 -62.20 27.31
CA GLU A 465 5.33 -63.15 26.20
C GLU A 465 6.57 -64.02 26.38
N LEU A 466 7.71 -63.42 26.76
CA LEU A 466 8.94 -64.15 27.08
C LEU A 466 8.70 -65.18 28.19
N ILE A 467 8.04 -64.80 29.27
CA ILE A 467 7.79 -65.70 30.41
C ILE A 467 6.83 -66.83 30.03
N GLU A 468 5.81 -66.58 29.20
CA GLU A 468 4.93 -67.65 28.68
C GLU A 468 5.71 -68.64 27.82
N GLN A 469 6.55 -68.18 26.89
CA GLN A 469 7.42 -69.06 26.09
C GLN A 469 8.41 -69.86 26.96
N VAL A 470 8.95 -69.23 28.01
CA VAL A 470 9.82 -69.92 28.97
C VAL A 470 9.06 -71.00 29.73
N LYS A 471 7.81 -70.75 30.16
CA LYS A 471 6.98 -71.77 30.83
C LYS A 471 6.71 -72.96 29.90
N GLU A 472 6.32 -72.70 28.65
CA GLU A 472 6.10 -73.75 27.65
C GLU A 472 7.35 -74.59 27.43
N TYR A 473 8.50 -73.93 27.27
CA TYR A 473 9.79 -74.63 27.12
C TYR A 473 10.11 -75.53 28.31
N ILE A 474 9.90 -75.05 29.54
CA ILE A 474 10.10 -75.84 30.77
C ILE A 474 9.20 -77.08 30.77
N ILE A 475 7.92 -76.92 30.44
CA ILE A 475 6.93 -78.00 30.44
C ILE A 475 7.28 -79.05 29.37
N MET A 476 7.61 -78.62 28.15
CA MET A 476 7.96 -79.53 27.05
C MET A 476 9.26 -80.31 27.31
N ASN A 477 10.17 -79.77 28.12
CA ASN A 477 11.48 -80.38 28.38
C ASN A 477 11.63 -80.91 29.81
N ILE A 478 10.53 -81.06 30.58
CA ILE A 478 10.57 -81.28 32.03
C ILE A 478 11.33 -82.55 32.47
N SER A 479 11.42 -83.55 31.59
CA SER A 479 12.15 -84.81 31.77
C SER A 479 13.64 -84.73 31.41
N SER A 480 14.16 -83.55 31.07
CA SER A 480 15.57 -83.32 30.78
C SER A 480 16.31 -82.84 32.04
N ASP A 481 17.53 -83.33 32.23
CA ASP A 481 18.44 -82.89 33.30
C ASP A 481 18.97 -81.46 33.08
N ASN A 482 18.73 -80.88 31.89
CA ASN A 482 19.33 -79.62 31.47
C ASN A 482 18.49 -78.37 31.76
N ILE A 483 17.38 -78.47 32.49
CA ILE A 483 16.59 -77.29 32.89
C ILE A 483 17.26 -76.62 34.10
N SER A 484 18.11 -75.63 33.80
CA SER A 484 18.65 -74.67 34.76
C SER A 484 18.34 -73.24 34.29
N LEU A 485 18.36 -72.29 35.22
CA LEU A 485 18.14 -70.88 34.89
C LEU A 485 19.14 -70.40 33.82
N ASP A 486 20.40 -70.80 33.93
CA ASP A 486 21.46 -70.42 32.98
C ASP A 486 21.27 -71.03 31.59
N ASN A 487 20.78 -72.26 31.49
CA ASN A 487 20.54 -72.90 30.19
C ASN A 487 19.33 -72.27 29.50
N VAL A 488 18.26 -72.02 30.25
CA VAL A 488 17.07 -71.36 29.72
C VAL A 488 17.37 -69.92 29.35
N SER A 489 18.12 -69.18 30.17
CA SER A 489 18.50 -67.81 29.86
C SER A 489 19.34 -67.73 28.58
N ARG A 490 20.29 -68.65 28.38
CA ARG A 490 21.03 -68.78 27.11
C ARG A 490 20.13 -69.12 25.92
N LYS A 491 19.17 -70.03 26.09
CA LYS A 491 18.23 -70.44 25.03
C LYS A 491 17.36 -69.29 24.53
N PHE A 492 16.96 -68.41 25.44
CA PHE A 492 16.14 -67.23 25.16
C PHE A 492 16.97 -65.94 25.00
N GLU A 493 18.30 -66.05 24.90
CA GLU A 493 19.22 -64.93 24.69
C GLU A 493 19.07 -63.78 25.72
N VAL A 494 18.74 -64.12 26.96
CA VAL A 494 18.61 -63.18 28.09
C VAL A 494 19.60 -63.50 29.21
N SER A 495 19.93 -62.51 30.03
CA SER A 495 20.77 -62.76 31.21
C SER A 495 19.99 -63.54 32.28
N SER A 496 20.68 -64.42 33.02
CA SER A 496 20.08 -65.19 34.12
C SER A 496 19.43 -64.27 35.17
N ALA A 497 20.06 -63.13 35.46
CA ALA A 497 19.53 -62.13 36.39
C ALA A 497 18.22 -61.48 35.88
N HIS A 498 18.16 -61.14 34.59
CA HIS A 498 16.94 -60.58 34.01
C HIS A 498 15.82 -61.62 34.01
N LEU A 499 16.09 -62.84 33.55
CA LEU A 499 15.10 -63.92 33.52
C LEU A 499 14.58 -64.23 34.93
N SER A 500 15.45 -64.36 35.93
CA SER A 500 15.03 -64.64 37.32
C SER A 500 14.10 -63.57 37.88
N ARG A 501 14.45 -62.29 37.68
CA ARG A 501 13.67 -61.15 38.15
C ARG A 501 12.32 -61.09 37.44
N THR A 502 12.32 -61.12 36.11
CA THR A 502 11.11 -61.04 35.29
C THR A 502 10.18 -62.24 35.54
N PHE A 503 10.74 -63.44 35.68
CA PHE A 503 9.95 -64.65 35.98
C PHE A 503 9.24 -64.53 37.31
N LYS A 504 9.92 -64.04 38.36
CA LYS A 504 9.31 -63.82 39.68
C LYS A 504 8.27 -62.70 39.66
N GLU A 505 8.56 -61.59 39.00
CA GLU A 505 7.63 -60.45 38.88
C GLU A 505 6.33 -60.84 38.17
N ILE A 506 6.38 -61.72 37.17
CA ILE A 506 5.21 -62.11 36.37
C ILE A 506 4.46 -63.32 36.96
N THR A 507 5.17 -64.31 37.48
CA THR A 507 4.55 -65.56 37.99
C THR A 507 4.29 -65.57 39.49
N ASN A 508 4.80 -64.58 40.23
CA ASN A 508 4.88 -64.56 41.70
C ASN A 508 5.63 -65.76 42.30
N MET A 509 6.37 -66.53 41.50
CA MET A 509 7.17 -67.68 41.92
C MET A 509 8.59 -67.55 41.38
N ASN A 510 9.59 -68.03 42.11
CA ASN A 510 10.93 -68.06 41.54
C ASN A 510 11.09 -69.25 40.56
N PHE A 511 12.03 -69.12 39.62
CA PHE A 511 12.22 -70.08 38.54
C PHE A 511 12.41 -71.53 39.03
N ILE A 512 13.19 -71.72 40.10
CA ILE A 512 13.50 -73.04 40.66
C ILE A 512 12.26 -73.66 41.31
N GLU A 513 11.45 -72.88 42.04
CA GLU A 513 10.17 -73.33 42.58
C GLU A 513 9.23 -73.78 41.47
N PHE A 514 9.12 -73.00 40.39
CA PHE A 514 8.27 -73.37 39.26
C PHE A 514 8.71 -74.68 38.60
N VAL A 515 10.00 -74.83 38.29
CA VAL A 515 10.54 -76.08 37.71
C VAL A 515 10.31 -77.26 38.66
N THR A 516 10.54 -77.08 39.96
CA THR A 516 10.29 -78.11 40.97
C THR A 516 8.82 -78.51 41.01
N HIS A 517 7.91 -77.52 40.96
CA HIS A 517 6.47 -77.76 40.92
C HIS A 517 6.08 -78.62 39.73
N GLN A 518 6.55 -78.26 38.54
CA GLN A 518 6.28 -78.95 37.28
C GLN A 518 6.87 -80.38 37.28
N LYS A 519 8.10 -80.57 37.80
CA LYS A 519 8.72 -81.90 37.96
C LYS A 519 7.89 -82.81 38.87
N LEU A 520 7.38 -82.28 39.98
CA LEU A 520 6.56 -83.05 40.92
C LEU A 520 5.18 -83.41 40.37
N GLU A 521 4.56 -82.52 39.60
CA GLU A 521 3.30 -82.81 38.88
C GLU A 521 3.50 -83.88 37.80
N TYR A 522 4.58 -83.79 37.04
CA TYR A 522 4.94 -84.80 36.07
C TYR A 522 5.18 -86.17 36.75
N ALA A 523 5.87 -86.18 37.89
CA ALA A 523 6.09 -87.39 38.69
C ALA A 523 4.77 -87.98 39.20
N MET A 524 3.85 -87.14 39.69
CA MET A 524 2.51 -87.54 40.10
C MET A 524 1.75 -88.21 38.96
N ASN A 525 1.76 -87.59 37.77
CA ASN A 525 1.13 -88.15 36.58
C ASN A 525 1.71 -89.53 36.21
N LYS A 526 3.04 -89.68 36.22
CA LYS A 526 3.70 -90.98 35.99
C LYS A 526 3.41 -92.01 37.08
N LEU A 527 3.24 -91.59 38.35
CA LEU A 527 2.90 -92.51 39.44
C LEU A 527 1.52 -93.13 39.26
N ILE A 528 0.56 -92.36 38.73
CA ILE A 528 -0.83 -92.77 38.48
C ILE A 528 -0.94 -93.60 37.19
N ASN A 529 -0.36 -93.09 36.10
CA ASN A 529 -0.61 -93.61 34.76
C ASN A 529 0.39 -94.69 34.30
N THR A 530 1.40 -95.01 35.11
CA THR A 530 2.43 -96.01 34.76
C THR A 530 2.83 -96.89 35.93
N ASN A 531 3.45 -98.04 35.63
CA ASN A 531 4.03 -98.95 36.62
C ASN A 531 5.53 -98.71 36.88
N LEU A 532 6.07 -97.56 36.47
CA LEU A 532 7.49 -97.23 36.69
C LEU A 532 7.85 -97.24 38.18
N THR A 533 9.04 -97.68 38.55
CA THR A 533 9.49 -97.61 39.95
C THR A 533 9.71 -96.16 40.39
N VAL A 534 9.63 -95.88 41.69
CA VAL A 534 9.91 -94.54 42.24
C VAL A 534 11.32 -94.08 41.87
N ASP A 535 12.29 -95.01 41.85
CA ASP A 535 13.66 -94.76 41.39
C ASP A 535 13.72 -94.38 39.90
N ALA A 536 13.00 -95.10 39.04
CA ALA A 536 12.93 -94.79 37.61
C ALA A 536 12.27 -93.42 37.36
N ILE A 537 11.20 -93.07 38.08
CA ILE A 537 10.54 -91.77 37.98
C ILE A 537 11.46 -90.65 38.46
N SER A 538 12.18 -90.85 39.57
CA SER A 538 13.15 -89.89 40.11
C SER A 538 14.23 -89.57 39.08
N LYS A 539 14.82 -90.59 38.45
CA LYS A 539 15.82 -90.43 37.38
C LYS A 539 15.24 -89.74 36.16
N LEU A 540 14.01 -90.08 35.77
CA LEU A 540 13.35 -89.54 34.57
C LEU A 540 13.00 -88.05 34.68
N ILE A 541 12.85 -87.51 35.89
CA ILE A 541 12.67 -86.06 36.12
C ILE A 541 13.97 -85.38 36.56
N GLY A 542 15.10 -86.07 36.46
CA GLY A 542 16.44 -85.52 36.69
C GLY A 542 16.83 -85.28 38.14
N TYR A 543 16.31 -86.08 39.09
CA TYR A 543 16.87 -86.15 40.43
C TYR A 543 17.88 -87.29 40.52
N SER A 544 19.15 -86.94 40.79
CA SER A 544 20.23 -87.89 41.03
C SER A 544 20.08 -88.68 42.34
N ASN A 545 19.33 -88.13 43.31
CA ASN A 545 19.06 -88.76 44.60
C ASN A 545 17.56 -89.00 44.79
N THR A 546 17.16 -90.28 44.72
CA THR A 546 15.77 -90.73 44.91
C THR A 546 15.20 -90.36 46.27
N GLN A 547 16.02 -90.31 47.33
CA GLN A 547 15.57 -89.91 48.67
C GLN A 547 15.21 -88.42 48.73
N TYR A 548 15.94 -87.57 48.00
CA TYR A 548 15.64 -86.14 47.89
C TYR A 548 14.31 -85.91 47.16
N PHE A 549 14.07 -86.64 46.06
CA PHE A 549 12.79 -86.64 45.37
C PHE A 549 11.63 -87.07 46.29
N ILE A 550 11.79 -88.17 47.04
CA ILE A 550 10.74 -88.66 47.96
C ILE A 550 10.41 -87.60 49.02
N SER A 551 11.42 -86.91 49.56
CA SER A 551 11.21 -85.82 50.52
C SER A 551 10.41 -84.68 49.91
N LYS A 552 10.81 -84.20 48.71
CA LYS A 552 10.13 -83.10 48.01
C LYS A 552 8.70 -83.47 47.57
N PHE A 553 8.48 -84.70 47.15
CA PHE A 553 7.15 -85.20 46.82
C PHE A 553 6.25 -85.27 48.06
N LYS A 554 6.78 -85.77 49.19
CA LYS A 554 6.05 -85.83 50.46
C LYS A 554 5.75 -84.44 51.02
N GLU A 555 6.68 -83.50 50.87
CA GLU A 555 6.48 -82.10 51.24
C GLU A 555 5.30 -81.48 50.48
N LYS A 556 5.23 -81.71 49.16
CA LYS A 556 4.15 -81.16 48.32
C LYS A 556 2.81 -81.86 48.46
N TYR A 557 2.78 -83.19 48.52
CA TYR A 557 1.54 -84.00 48.48
C TYR A 557 1.19 -84.68 49.81
N GLY A 558 1.95 -84.43 50.88
CA GLY A 558 1.72 -84.97 52.23
C GLY A 558 2.02 -86.47 52.41
N LYS A 559 2.30 -87.21 51.33
CA LYS A 559 2.50 -88.67 51.32
C LYS A 559 3.71 -89.06 50.48
N THR A 560 4.33 -90.20 50.78
CA THR A 560 5.42 -90.73 49.95
C THR A 560 4.90 -91.19 48.58
N PRO A 561 5.71 -91.17 47.50
CA PRO A 561 5.29 -91.61 46.17
C PRO A 561 4.60 -92.99 46.12
N ASN A 562 5.16 -93.97 46.85
CA ASN A 562 4.57 -95.31 46.94
C ASN A 562 3.21 -95.31 47.63
N ARG A 563 3.06 -94.58 48.74
CA ARG A 563 1.78 -94.48 49.45
C ARG A 563 0.76 -93.73 48.62
N PHE A 564 1.18 -92.69 47.89
CA PHE A 564 0.33 -91.94 46.98
C PHE A 564 -0.21 -92.83 45.86
N ARG A 565 0.66 -93.63 45.21
CA ARG A 565 0.25 -94.59 44.18
C ARG A 565 -0.78 -95.61 44.69
N LEU A 566 -0.58 -96.16 45.89
CA LEU A 566 -1.50 -97.13 46.48
C LEU A 566 -2.91 -96.52 46.66
N ILE A 567 -2.97 -95.33 47.28
CA ILE A 567 -4.22 -94.62 47.53
C ILE A 567 -4.94 -94.30 46.21
N MET A 568 -4.22 -93.81 45.19
CA MET A 568 -4.84 -93.48 43.91
C MET A 568 -5.34 -94.72 43.17
N LYS A 569 -4.63 -95.86 43.26
CA LYS A 569 -5.11 -97.13 42.71
C LYS A 569 -6.38 -97.61 43.41
N GLU A 570 -6.43 -97.57 44.74
CA GLU A 570 -7.61 -97.92 45.54
C GLU A 570 -8.84 -97.08 45.15
N LEU A 571 -8.66 -95.76 44.99
CA LEU A 571 -9.72 -94.85 44.53
C LEU A 571 -10.20 -95.17 43.10
N THR A 572 -9.28 -95.37 42.15
CA THR A 572 -9.68 -95.75 40.77
C THR A 572 -10.37 -97.11 40.68
N THR A 573 -10.10 -98.04 41.61
CA THR A 573 -10.79 -99.33 41.67
C THR A 573 -12.16 -99.27 42.34
N GLN A 574 -12.44 -98.25 43.15
CA GLN A 574 -13.77 -98.05 43.75
C GLN A 574 -14.74 -97.37 42.77
N ASP A 575 -14.25 -96.44 41.95
CA ASP A 575 -15.08 -95.77 40.93
C ASP A 575 -15.49 -96.69 39.77
N SER A 576 -14.67 -97.70 39.41
CA SER A 576 -15.00 -98.68 38.36
C SER A 576 -15.95 -99.81 38.80
N ILE A 577 -16.25 -99.90 40.11
CA ILE A 577 -17.20 -100.85 40.68
C ILE A 577 -18.56 -100.18 40.97
N GLY A 578 -18.63 -98.84 40.91
CA GLY A 578 -19.82 -98.03 41.16
C GLY A 578 -20.48 -97.38 39.93
N SER A 579 -20.01 -97.68 38.71
CA SER A 579 -20.55 -97.15 37.43
C SER A 579 -21.14 -98.23 36.55
#